data_AF-A0A6V7JH47-F1
#
_entry.id   AF-A0A6V7JH47-F1
#
_cell.length_a   1.000
_cell.length_b   1.000
_cell.length_c   1.000
_cell.angle_alpha   90.00
_cell.angle_beta   90.00
_cell.angle_gamma   90.00
#
_symmetry.space_group_name_H-M   'P 1'
#
loop_
_entity.id
_entity.type
_entity.pdbx_description
1 polymer ?
#
loop_
_entity_poly.entity_id
_entity_poly.type
_entity_poly.pdbx_seq_one_letter_code
_entity_poly.pdbx_strand_id
1 'polypeptide(L)'
;WLGAWWMGWIILAILLSIFAIIIALFPKTLPRAAARKVLALERSSKSTGMEKNTADEPVRPASLKDMAQTFKRLLSNNTLMCNNLATVFYFLGYMPYWIFMPKYIETQYRQSASFSSLITGTVGLVFTAFGILLSGLIISKFKPRARYLAGWNVIVALISVMGMISYAFLKCTANDNQIIMSGVPGAQSACIEDCNCDYVTYNPVCSDDGRTFISACHAGCKTLT
;
A
#
# COMPACT_ATOMS: atom_id res chain seq x y z
N TRP A 1 9.62 -2.18 -24.63
CA TRP A 1 9.61 -0.70 -24.65
C TRP A 1 8.84 -0.22 -23.43
N LEU A 2 9.50 0.45 -22.47
CA LEU A 2 8.80 1.10 -21.36
C LEU A 2 8.01 2.28 -21.95
N GLY A 3 6.69 2.16 -22.03
CA GLY A 3 5.79 3.24 -22.48
C GLY A 3 5.88 4.48 -21.59
N ALA A 4 5.07 5.51 -21.85
CA ALA A 4 5.11 6.81 -21.17
C ALA A 4 4.66 6.77 -19.68
N TRP A 5 5.30 5.95 -18.85
CA TRP A 5 5.06 5.76 -17.42
C TRP A 5 5.23 7.06 -16.60
N TRP A 6 6.04 7.99 -17.10
CA TRP A 6 6.30 9.28 -16.47
C TRP A 6 5.11 10.25 -16.54
N MET A 7 4.19 10.08 -17.48
CA MET A 7 3.01 10.96 -17.64
C MET A 7 2.11 10.95 -16.40
N GLY A 8 2.02 9.81 -15.70
CA GLY A 8 1.25 9.70 -14.46
C GLY A 8 1.75 10.66 -13.37
N TRP A 9 3.06 10.84 -13.24
CA TRP A 9 3.65 11.75 -12.25
C TRP A 9 3.33 13.21 -12.52
N ILE A 10 3.27 13.62 -13.80
CA ILE A 10 2.92 14.99 -14.18
C ILE A 10 1.47 15.29 -13.81
N ILE A 11 0.54 14.39 -14.15
CA ILE A 11 -0.88 14.55 -13.83
C ILE A 11 -1.07 14.63 -12.30
N LEU A 12 -0.43 13.74 -11.54
CA LEU A 12 -0.47 13.75 -10.08
C LEU A 12 0.11 15.05 -9.49
N ALA A 13 1.22 15.55 -10.03
CA ALA A 13 1.84 16.79 -9.56
C ALA A 13 0.93 18.00 -9.78
N ILE A 14 0.27 18.10 -10.93
CA ILE A 14 -0.69 19.18 -11.22
C ILE A 14 -1.87 19.12 -10.24
N LEU A 15 -2.47 17.94 -10.05
CA LEU A 15 -3.59 17.75 -9.12
C LEU A 15 -3.20 18.12 -7.68
N LEU A 16 -2.06 17.61 -7.20
CA LEU A 16 -1.56 17.92 -5.85
C LEU A 16 -1.23 19.41 -5.68
N SER A 17 -0.74 20.08 -6.72
CA SER A 17 -0.48 21.52 -6.67
C SER A 17 -1.76 22.34 -6.50
N ILE A 18 -2.84 21.96 -7.18
CA ILE A 18 -4.16 22.59 -7.02
C ILE A 18 -4.66 22.44 -5.58
N PHE A 19 -4.58 21.22 -5.03
CA PHE A 19 -4.97 20.98 -3.63
C PHE A 19 -4.08 21.74 -2.64
N ALA A 20 -2.78 21.81 -2.89
CA ALA A 20 -1.85 22.55 -2.05
C ALA A 20 -2.20 24.05 -2.02
N ILE A 21 -2.56 24.64 -3.16
CA ILE A 21 -3.02 26.04 -3.22
C ILE A 21 -4.29 26.21 -2.38
N ILE A 22 -5.29 25.34 -2.54
CA ILE A 22 -6.54 25.41 -1.74
C ILE A 22 -6.23 25.33 -0.24
N ILE A 23 -5.33 24.43 0.17
CA ILE A 23 -4.90 24.30 1.57
C ILE A 23 -4.13 25.53 2.04
N ALA A 24 -3.31 26.14 1.18
CA ALA A 24 -2.54 27.34 1.51
C ALA A 24 -3.44 28.57 1.75
N LEU A 25 -4.66 28.61 1.20
CA LEU A 25 -5.64 29.66 1.51
C LEU A 25 -6.20 29.55 2.94
N PHE A 26 -6.06 28.39 3.61
CA PHE A 26 -6.48 28.29 5.00
C PHE A 26 -5.58 29.14 5.92
N PRO A 27 -6.15 29.80 6.94
CA PRO A 27 -5.38 30.60 7.88
C PRO A 27 -4.39 29.72 8.64
N LYS A 28 -3.17 30.25 8.86
CA LYS A 28 -2.08 29.57 9.59
C LYS A 28 -2.50 29.00 10.95
N THR A 29 -3.51 29.62 11.57
CA THR A 29 -4.15 29.09 12.77
C THR A 29 -5.66 29.17 12.61
N LEU A 30 -6.34 28.04 12.82
CA LEU A 30 -7.79 28.02 12.87
C LEU A 30 -8.24 28.79 14.13
N PRO A 31 -9.26 29.66 14.06
CA PRO A 31 -9.71 30.47 15.20
C PRO A 31 -10.12 29.61 16.41
N ARG A 32 -10.63 28.40 16.17
CA ARG A 32 -10.97 27.42 17.21
C ARG A 32 -9.74 26.81 17.89
N ALA A 33 -8.62 26.66 17.17
CA ALA A 33 -7.34 26.20 17.73
C ALA A 33 -6.67 27.31 18.56
N ALA A 34 -6.75 28.56 18.09
CA ALA A 34 -6.31 29.73 18.87
C ALA A 34 -7.12 29.88 20.17
N ALA A 35 -8.44 29.77 20.10
CA ALA A 35 -9.31 29.81 21.29
C ALA A 35 -9.01 28.67 22.28
N ARG A 36 -8.80 27.44 21.79
CA ARG A 36 -8.43 26.31 22.65
C ARG A 36 -7.05 26.49 23.31
N LYS A 37 -6.11 27.14 22.62
CA LYS A 37 -4.79 27.48 23.16
C LYS A 37 -4.91 28.49 24.32
N VAL A 38 -5.72 29.53 24.17
CA VAL A 38 -6.00 30.50 25.24
C VAL A 38 -6.66 29.81 26.45
N LEU A 39 -7.70 29.00 26.22
CA LEU A 39 -8.37 28.24 27.29
C LEU A 39 -7.46 27.24 28.02
N ALA A 40 -6.49 26.63 27.32
CA ALA A 40 -5.51 25.74 27.93
C ALA A 40 -4.54 26.51 28.85
N LEU A 41 -4.13 27.71 28.45
CA LEU A 41 -3.31 28.61 29.27
C LEU A 41 -4.07 29.09 30.51
N GLU A 42 -5.35 29.46 30.35
CA GLU A 42 -6.20 29.87 31.47
C GLU A 42 -6.51 28.74 32.46
N ARG A 43 -6.61 27.49 32.00
CA ARG A 43 -6.77 26.33 32.89
C ARG A 43 -5.48 26.02 33.66
N SER A 44 -4.33 26.17 33.00
CA SER A 44 -3.02 26.00 33.64
C SER A 44 -2.74 27.08 34.69
N SER A 45 -3.28 28.29 34.53
CA SER A 45 -3.14 29.35 35.52
C SER A 45 -4.11 29.20 36.70
N LYS A 46 -5.31 28.65 36.48
CA LYS A 46 -6.30 28.39 37.57
C LYS A 46 -6.00 27.16 38.43
N SER A 47 -5.26 26.17 37.93
CA SER A 47 -4.92 24.95 38.70
C SER A 47 -3.79 25.14 39.72
N THR A 48 -3.11 26.28 39.71
CA THR A 48 -1.89 26.51 40.51
C THR A 48 -2.12 27.62 41.53
N GLY A 49 -2.97 27.33 42.52
CA GLY A 49 -3.17 28.17 43.71
C GLY A 49 -2.07 28.03 44.75
N MET A 50 -0.78 28.06 44.35
CA MET A 50 0.33 28.07 45.31
C MET A 50 1.48 28.96 44.82
N GLU A 51 1.73 29.98 45.64
CA GLU A 51 2.91 30.84 45.78
C GLU A 51 3.69 31.31 44.54
N LYS A 52 3.61 32.63 44.35
CA LYS A 52 4.63 33.48 43.73
C LYS A 52 6.02 33.14 44.28
N ASN A 53 6.89 32.51 43.48
CA ASN A 53 8.35 32.70 43.47
C ASN A 53 9.04 31.72 42.48
N THR A 54 8.71 31.82 41.20
CA THR A 54 9.68 31.53 40.13
C THR A 54 9.17 32.22 38.88
N ALA A 55 10.04 33.00 38.26
CA ALA A 55 9.77 33.77 37.06
C ALA A 55 9.03 32.94 36.01
N ASP A 56 7.88 33.45 35.61
CA ASP A 56 7.36 33.46 34.24
C ASP A 56 7.91 32.34 33.34
N GLU A 57 7.14 31.27 33.16
CA GLU A 57 7.28 30.37 32.01
C GLU A 57 6.27 30.84 30.95
N PRO A 58 6.60 31.86 30.13
CA PRO A 58 5.90 32.08 28.88
C PRO A 58 6.06 30.80 28.06
N VAL A 59 5.00 30.35 27.39
CA VAL A 59 5.00 29.23 26.44
C VAL A 59 6.36 29.16 25.73
N ARG A 60 7.21 28.21 26.15
CA ARG A 60 8.61 28.18 25.69
C ARG A 60 8.62 28.24 24.17
N PRO A 61 9.37 29.18 23.55
CA PRO A 61 9.52 29.18 22.11
C PRO A 61 10.03 27.80 21.70
N ALA A 62 9.46 27.21 20.66
CA ALA A 62 9.82 25.87 20.21
C ALA A 62 11.34 25.80 20.00
N SER A 63 12.02 25.18 20.96
CA SER A 63 13.48 25.14 21.01
C SER A 63 13.95 23.81 20.44
N LEU A 64 14.92 23.86 19.53
CA LEU A 64 15.54 22.64 18.99
C LEU A 64 16.16 21.77 20.09
N LYS A 65 16.60 22.40 21.19
CA LYS A 65 17.13 21.69 22.37
C LYS A 65 16.04 20.92 23.10
N ASP A 66 14.85 21.51 23.25
CA ASP A 66 13.69 20.85 23.87
C ASP A 66 13.17 19.72 22.97
N MET A 67 13.20 19.90 21.64
CA MET A 67 12.89 18.85 20.68
C MET A 67 13.87 17.68 20.78
N ALA A 68 15.18 17.95 20.82
CA ALA A 68 16.21 16.91 20.95
C ALA A 68 16.12 16.17 22.29
N GLN A 69 15.86 16.88 23.39
CA GLN A 69 15.65 16.26 24.70
C GLN A 69 14.39 15.37 24.71
N THR A 70 13.30 15.83 24.09
CA THR A 70 12.07 15.05 23.93
C THR A 70 12.32 13.80 23.08
N PHE A 71 13.04 13.94 21.98
CA PHE A 71 13.40 12.82 21.10
C PHE A 71 14.26 11.78 21.82
N LYS A 72 15.26 12.23 22.59
CA LYS A 72 16.09 11.35 23.43
C LYS A 72 15.25 10.61 24.48
N ARG A 73 14.30 11.30 25.13
CA ARG A 73 13.38 10.67 26.09
C ARG A 73 12.48 9.64 25.39
N LEU A 74 12.03 9.93 24.18
CA LEU A 74 11.20 9.04 23.39
C LEU A 74 11.97 7.77 22.98
N LEU A 75 13.23 7.93 22.53
CA LEU A 75 14.15 6.84 22.21
C LEU A 75 14.54 6.01 23.44
N SER A 76 14.64 6.62 24.62
CA SER A 76 14.98 5.89 25.85
C SER A 76 13.81 5.08 26.43
N ASN A 77 12.60 5.21 25.87
CA ASN A 77 11.45 4.44 26.32
C ASN A 77 11.45 3.05 25.67
N ASN A 78 11.90 2.04 26.41
CA ASN A 78 12.00 0.66 25.94
C ASN A 78 10.68 0.11 25.37
N THR A 79 9.53 0.45 25.96
CA THR A 79 8.23 -0.04 25.46
C THR A 79 7.94 0.51 24.06
N LEU A 80 8.22 1.79 23.85
CA LEU A 80 8.01 2.43 22.56
C LEU A 80 9.00 1.93 21.52
N MET A 81 10.27 1.74 21.90
CA MET A 81 11.29 1.21 21.01
C MET A 81 11.00 -0.23 20.59
N CYS A 82 10.60 -1.09 21.51
CA CYS A 82 10.18 -2.47 21.18
C CYS A 82 8.99 -2.47 20.22
N ASN A 83 7.98 -1.61 20.45
CA ASN A 83 6.83 -1.49 19.56
C ASN A 83 7.22 -0.96 18.16
N ASN A 84 8.12 0.03 18.10
CA ASN A 84 8.64 0.55 16.84
C ASN A 84 9.43 -0.52 16.07
N LEU A 85 10.32 -1.23 16.76
CA LEU A 85 11.10 -2.32 16.19
C LEU A 85 10.20 -3.43 15.63
N ALA A 86 9.17 -3.84 16.37
CA ALA A 86 8.18 -4.81 15.90
C ALA A 86 7.45 -4.31 14.63
N THR A 87 7.11 -3.02 14.58
CA THR A 87 6.48 -2.39 13.41
C THR A 87 7.42 -2.39 12.21
N VAL A 88 8.71 -2.12 12.40
CA VAL A 88 9.71 -2.16 11.33
C VAL A 88 9.82 -3.57 10.74
N PHE A 89 9.93 -4.61 11.58
CA PHE A 89 9.95 -5.99 11.09
C PHE A 89 8.68 -6.39 10.34
N TYR A 90 7.51 -5.94 10.82
CA TYR A 90 6.24 -6.15 10.12
C TYR A 90 6.26 -5.51 8.72
N PHE A 91 6.67 -4.25 8.61
CA PHE A 91 6.77 -3.56 7.31
C PHE A 91 7.79 -4.21 6.39
N LEU A 92 8.95 -4.63 6.91
CA LEU A 92 9.97 -5.29 6.12
C LEU A 92 9.46 -6.60 5.50
N GLY A 93 8.65 -7.37 6.23
CA GLY A 93 8.03 -8.59 5.72
C GLY A 93 6.87 -8.34 4.75
N TYR A 94 6.06 -7.31 5.00
CA TYR A 94 4.86 -7.00 4.21
C TYR A 94 5.15 -6.23 2.91
N MET A 95 6.17 -5.37 2.89
CA MET A 95 6.48 -4.50 1.74
C MET A 95 6.75 -5.26 0.44
N PRO A 96 7.54 -6.36 0.42
CA PRO A 96 7.75 -7.14 -0.79
C PRO A 96 6.43 -7.71 -1.33
N TYR A 97 5.56 -8.21 -0.45
CA TYR A 97 4.24 -8.69 -0.86
C TYR A 97 3.46 -7.57 -1.55
N TRP A 98 3.36 -6.39 -0.93
CA TRP A 98 2.60 -5.27 -1.50
C TRP A 98 3.16 -4.78 -2.85
N ILE A 99 4.47 -4.67 -2.99
CA ILE A 99 5.12 -4.18 -4.22
C ILE A 99 5.02 -5.21 -5.36
N PHE A 100 5.23 -6.50 -5.06
CA PHE A 100 5.26 -7.54 -6.09
C PHE A 100 3.89 -8.15 -6.40
N MET A 101 2.84 -7.87 -5.62
CA MET A 101 1.51 -8.46 -5.83
C MET A 101 0.91 -8.17 -7.23
N PRO A 102 0.99 -6.96 -7.81
CA PRO A 102 0.53 -6.73 -9.18
C PRO A 102 1.29 -7.58 -10.20
N LYS A 103 2.62 -7.73 -10.01
CA LYS A 103 3.47 -8.53 -10.90
C LYS A 103 3.23 -10.03 -10.74
N TYR A 104 2.93 -10.48 -9.52
CA TYR A 104 2.48 -11.83 -9.24
C TYR A 104 1.20 -12.14 -10.02
N ILE A 105 0.21 -11.24 -9.97
CA ILE A 105 -1.04 -11.41 -10.72
C ILE A 105 -0.78 -11.44 -12.23
N GLU A 106 0.02 -10.51 -12.74
CA GLU A 106 0.41 -10.43 -14.15
C GLU A 106 1.06 -11.75 -14.61
N THR A 107 1.96 -12.32 -13.80
CA THR A 107 2.73 -13.51 -14.19
C THR A 107 1.93 -14.81 -14.01
N GLN A 108 1.19 -14.96 -12.91
CA GLN A 108 0.47 -16.21 -12.59
C GLN A 108 -0.90 -16.31 -13.27
N TYR A 109 -1.61 -15.18 -13.43
CA TYR A 109 -2.94 -15.14 -14.05
C TYR A 109 -2.91 -14.58 -15.47
N ARG A 110 -1.70 -14.24 -15.99
CA ARG A 110 -1.48 -13.71 -17.35
C ARG A 110 -2.39 -12.53 -17.70
N GLN A 111 -2.67 -11.71 -16.69
CA GLN A 111 -3.46 -10.49 -16.82
C GLN A 111 -2.59 -9.34 -17.29
N SER A 112 -3.19 -8.32 -17.90
CA SER A 112 -2.46 -7.12 -18.29
C SER A 112 -1.89 -6.38 -17.06
N ALA A 113 -0.77 -5.68 -17.25
CA ALA A 113 -0.13 -4.90 -16.18
C ALA A 113 -1.07 -3.81 -15.64
N SER A 114 -1.91 -3.22 -16.50
CA SER A 114 -2.89 -2.19 -16.11
C SER A 114 -4.02 -2.77 -15.25
N PHE A 115 -4.60 -3.90 -15.65
CA PHE A 115 -5.69 -4.54 -14.90
C PHE A 115 -5.21 -5.07 -13.53
N SER A 116 -4.04 -5.70 -13.50
CA SER A 116 -3.43 -6.20 -12.26
C SER A 116 -3.13 -5.07 -11.27
N SER A 117 -2.64 -3.94 -11.77
CA SER A 117 -2.40 -2.74 -10.96
C SER A 117 -3.70 -2.09 -10.49
N LEU A 118 -4.74 -2.05 -11.34
CA LEU A 118 -6.04 -1.49 -11.00
C LEU A 118 -6.73 -2.29 -9.89
N ILE A 119 -6.77 -3.62 -9.99
CA ILE A 119 -7.38 -4.46 -8.94
C ILE A 119 -6.63 -4.28 -7.62
N THR A 120 -5.31 -4.45 -7.64
CA THR A 120 -4.48 -4.36 -6.43
C THR A 120 -4.62 -2.98 -5.77
N GLY A 121 -4.63 -1.92 -6.58
CA GLY A 121 -4.81 -0.55 -6.12
C GLY A 121 -6.21 -0.30 -5.56
N THR A 122 -7.26 -0.55 -6.35
CA THR A 122 -8.65 -0.23 -5.97
C THR A 122 -9.12 -1.07 -4.78
N VAL A 123 -8.92 -2.39 -4.82
CA VAL A 123 -9.29 -3.28 -3.70
C VAL A 123 -8.48 -2.92 -2.47
N GLY A 124 -7.15 -2.78 -2.61
CA GLY A 124 -6.28 -2.40 -1.50
C GLY A 124 -6.72 -1.10 -0.82
N LEU A 125 -7.00 -0.04 -1.60
CA LEU A 125 -7.39 1.27 -1.07
C LEU A 125 -8.77 1.26 -0.42
N VAL A 126 -9.78 0.67 -1.06
CA VAL A 126 -11.16 0.67 -0.56
C VAL A 126 -11.23 -0.09 0.77
N PHE A 127 -10.70 -1.31 0.82
CA PHE A 127 -10.73 -2.11 2.04
C PHE A 127 -9.88 -1.49 3.17
N THR A 128 -8.74 -0.86 2.84
CA THR A 128 -7.94 -0.12 3.83
C THR A 128 -8.71 1.07 4.40
N ALA A 129 -9.41 1.83 3.57
CA ALA A 129 -10.23 2.97 4.03
C ALA A 129 -11.33 2.50 4.99
N PHE A 130 -12.06 1.44 4.63
CA PHE A 130 -13.06 0.84 5.52
C PHE A 130 -12.44 0.33 6.83
N GLY A 131 -11.27 -0.34 6.77
CA GLY A 131 -10.57 -0.83 7.96
C GLY A 131 -10.14 0.28 8.91
N ILE A 132 -9.59 1.38 8.39
CA ILE A 132 -9.18 2.54 9.20
C ILE A 132 -10.40 3.22 9.83
N LEU A 133 -11.48 3.44 9.07
CA LEU A 133 -12.70 4.05 9.60
C LEU A 133 -13.35 3.18 10.67
N LEU A 134 -13.51 1.88 10.40
CA LEU A 134 -14.13 0.95 11.33
C LEU A 134 -13.31 0.79 12.61
N SER A 135 -11.99 0.62 12.50
CA SER A 135 -11.11 0.53 13.67
C SER A 135 -11.13 1.83 14.49
N GLY A 136 -11.13 3.00 13.83
CA GLY A 136 -11.27 4.30 14.49
C GLY A 136 -12.58 4.44 15.25
N LEU A 137 -13.71 4.01 14.67
CA LEU A 137 -15.02 4.02 15.32
C LEU A 137 -15.08 3.07 16.52
N ILE A 138 -14.57 1.84 16.36
CA ILE A 138 -14.54 0.84 17.43
C ILE A 138 -13.68 1.34 18.61
N ILE A 139 -12.47 1.81 18.34
CA ILE A 139 -11.55 2.30 19.38
C ILE A 139 -12.15 3.53 20.08
N SER A 140 -12.77 4.44 19.33
CA SER A 140 -13.39 5.66 19.89
C SER A 140 -14.59 5.36 20.78
N LYS A 141 -15.41 4.36 20.41
CA LYS A 141 -16.63 4.01 21.14
C LYS A 141 -16.36 3.10 22.34
N PHE A 142 -15.57 2.04 22.15
CA PHE A 142 -15.34 1.01 23.17
C PHE A 142 -14.14 1.30 24.09
N LYS A 143 -13.23 2.20 23.69
CA LYS A 143 -12.03 2.58 24.46
C LYS A 143 -11.30 1.39 25.11
N PRO A 144 -10.89 0.38 24.30
CA PRO A 144 -10.26 -0.82 24.84
C PRO A 144 -8.95 -0.49 25.55
N ARG A 145 -8.59 -1.29 26.55
CA ARG A 145 -7.28 -1.18 27.22
C ARG A 145 -6.14 -1.42 26.23
N ALA A 146 -5.04 -0.70 26.40
CA ALA A 146 -3.85 -0.78 25.54
C ALA A 146 -3.29 -2.21 25.36
N ARG A 147 -3.41 -3.07 26.37
CA ARG A 147 -2.96 -4.47 26.29
C ARG A 147 -3.76 -5.29 25.27
N TYR A 148 -5.08 -5.07 25.16
CA TYR A 148 -5.90 -5.77 24.17
C TYR A 148 -5.58 -5.30 22.75
N LEU A 149 -5.30 -4.01 22.56
CA LEU A 149 -4.85 -3.47 21.28
C LEU A 149 -3.51 -4.08 20.85
N ALA A 150 -2.55 -4.17 21.78
CA ALA A 150 -1.28 -4.82 21.51
C ALA A 150 -1.45 -6.32 21.16
N GLY A 151 -2.31 -7.05 21.88
CA GLY A 151 -2.63 -8.44 21.57
C GLY A 151 -3.30 -8.60 20.20
N TRP A 152 -4.21 -7.69 19.85
CA TRP A 152 -4.86 -7.67 18.55
C TRP A 152 -3.86 -7.48 17.40
N ASN A 153 -2.86 -6.61 17.57
CA ASN A 153 -1.79 -6.44 16.56
C ASN A 153 -1.04 -7.75 16.30
N VAL A 154 -0.77 -8.56 17.33
CA VAL A 154 -0.10 -9.86 17.17
C VAL A 154 -1.01 -10.83 16.42
N ILE A 155 -2.31 -10.88 16.74
CA ILE A 155 -3.28 -11.74 16.05
C ILE A 155 -3.36 -11.37 14.57
N VAL A 156 -3.47 -10.07 14.25
CA VAL A 156 -3.50 -9.58 12.87
C VAL A 156 -2.21 -9.95 12.14
N ALA A 157 -1.04 -9.79 12.77
CA ALA A 157 0.23 -10.18 12.17
C ALA A 157 0.28 -11.68 11.82
N LEU A 158 -0.20 -12.55 12.71
CA LEU A 158 -0.28 -14.00 12.46
C LEU A 158 -1.23 -14.32 11.29
N ILE A 159 -2.41 -13.70 11.26
CA ILE A 159 -3.38 -13.86 10.16
C ILE A 159 -2.76 -13.40 8.83
N SER A 160 -2.07 -12.26 8.82
CA SER A 160 -1.39 -11.75 7.62
C SER A 160 -0.32 -12.72 7.11
N VAL A 161 0.49 -13.31 8.00
CA VAL A 161 1.51 -14.29 7.62
C VAL A 161 0.86 -15.56 7.03
N MET A 162 -0.18 -16.08 7.68
CA MET A 162 -0.93 -17.23 7.15
C MET A 162 -1.55 -16.92 5.79
N GLY A 163 -2.10 -15.73 5.62
CA GLY A 163 -2.64 -15.25 4.35
C GLY A 163 -1.57 -15.21 3.25
N MET A 164 -0.42 -14.58 3.50
CA MET A 164 0.68 -14.53 2.54
C MET A 164 1.20 -15.93 2.16
N ILE A 165 1.32 -16.84 3.13
CA ILE A 165 1.71 -18.24 2.87
C ILE A 165 0.66 -18.92 1.99
N SER A 166 -0.63 -18.73 2.27
CA SER A 166 -1.71 -19.32 1.46
C SER A 166 -1.68 -18.85 0.00
N TYR A 167 -1.34 -17.57 -0.24
CA TYR A 167 -1.18 -17.02 -1.58
C TYR A 167 -0.08 -17.72 -2.38
N ALA A 168 1.00 -18.18 -1.73
CA ALA A 168 2.06 -18.91 -2.41
C ALA A 168 1.59 -20.27 -2.99
N PHE A 169 0.52 -20.82 -2.44
CA PHE A 169 -0.08 -22.08 -2.90
C PHE A 169 -1.21 -21.88 -3.91
N LEU A 170 -1.72 -20.65 -4.08
CA LEU A 170 -2.73 -20.32 -5.08
C LEU A 170 -2.07 -20.19 -6.47
N LYS A 171 -1.95 -21.31 -7.17
CA LYS A 171 -1.52 -21.40 -8.57
C LYS A 171 -2.68 -21.78 -9.47
N CYS A 172 -2.74 -21.22 -10.66
CA CYS A 172 -3.64 -21.70 -11.70
C CYS A 172 -3.10 -23.01 -12.30
N THR A 173 -3.91 -24.08 -12.27
CA THR A 173 -3.61 -25.36 -12.94
C THR A 173 -3.47 -25.23 -14.46
N ALA A 174 -4.07 -24.19 -15.06
CA ALA A 174 -3.90 -23.87 -16.47
C ALA A 174 -2.43 -23.54 -16.85
N ASN A 175 -1.57 -23.25 -15.87
CA ASN A 175 -0.16 -22.96 -16.12
C ASN A 175 0.64 -24.23 -16.50
N ASP A 176 0.26 -25.40 -16.01
CA ASP A 176 0.93 -26.68 -16.32
C ASP A 176 0.53 -27.24 -17.69
N ASN A 177 -0.69 -26.96 -18.15
CA ASN A 177 -1.19 -27.42 -19.45
C ASN A 177 -0.55 -26.70 -20.64
N GLN A 178 0.22 -25.63 -20.41
CA GLN A 178 0.90 -24.87 -21.47
C GLN A 178 2.41 -25.12 -21.57
N ILE A 179 3.03 -25.79 -20.59
CA ILE A 179 4.41 -26.27 -20.72
C ILE A 179 4.50 -27.37 -21.80
N ILE A 180 3.36 -27.98 -22.17
CA ILE A 180 3.28 -28.96 -23.27
C ILE A 180 3.63 -28.34 -24.64
N MET A 181 3.69 -27.01 -24.80
CA MET A 181 4.10 -26.38 -26.07
C MET A 181 5.60 -26.07 -26.18
N SER A 182 6.39 -26.26 -25.12
CA SER A 182 7.85 -26.03 -25.18
C SER A 182 8.67 -27.31 -25.38
N GLY A 183 8.03 -28.48 -25.49
CA GLY A 183 8.74 -29.76 -25.46
C GLY A 183 8.15 -30.92 -26.24
N VAL A 184 7.16 -30.72 -27.12
CA VAL A 184 6.75 -31.78 -28.06
C VAL A 184 7.52 -31.60 -29.38
N PRO A 185 8.58 -32.38 -29.62
CA PRO A 185 9.20 -32.45 -30.94
C PRO A 185 8.18 -33.05 -31.91
N GLY A 186 7.55 -32.20 -32.73
CA GLY A 186 6.51 -32.60 -33.68
C GLY A 186 5.29 -31.67 -33.75
N ALA A 187 5.13 -30.74 -32.79
CA ALA A 187 4.09 -29.71 -32.82
C ALA A 187 4.57 -28.38 -33.41
N GLN A 188 5.69 -28.38 -34.16
CA GLN A 188 5.98 -27.32 -35.13
C GLN A 188 4.97 -27.49 -36.27
N SER A 189 3.74 -27.01 -36.06
CA SER A 189 2.75 -26.92 -37.13
C SER A 189 3.38 -26.10 -38.26
N ALA A 190 3.34 -26.60 -39.50
CA ALA A 190 3.87 -25.96 -40.71
C ALA A 190 3.51 -24.47 -40.86
N CYS A 191 2.47 -24.02 -40.16
CA CYS A 191 2.10 -22.60 -40.09
C CYS A 191 3.16 -21.69 -39.45
N ILE A 192 4.02 -22.18 -38.55
CA ILE A 192 5.04 -21.34 -37.89
C ILE A 192 6.11 -20.91 -38.90
N GLU A 193 6.50 -21.80 -39.82
CA GLU A 193 7.47 -21.50 -40.88
C GLU A 193 6.88 -20.58 -41.96
N ASP A 194 5.60 -20.74 -42.31
CA ASP A 194 4.93 -19.90 -43.31
C ASP A 194 4.63 -18.47 -42.83
N CYS A 195 4.53 -18.23 -41.52
CA CYS A 195 4.04 -16.96 -40.98
C CYS A 195 5.07 -16.11 -40.21
N ASN A 196 6.34 -16.55 -40.06
CA ASN A 196 7.41 -15.80 -39.37
C ASN A 196 6.94 -15.15 -38.04
N CYS A 197 6.34 -15.94 -37.16
CA CYS A 197 5.67 -15.45 -35.95
C CYS A 197 6.61 -15.02 -34.78
N ASP A 198 7.90 -14.77 -35.02
CA ASP A 198 8.92 -14.55 -33.97
C ASP A 198 8.71 -13.28 -33.11
N TYR A 199 8.10 -12.23 -33.67
CA TYR A 199 7.95 -10.92 -33.01
C TYR A 199 6.50 -10.50 -32.77
N VAL A 200 5.61 -11.45 -32.51
CA VAL A 200 4.19 -11.16 -32.24
C VAL A 200 3.94 -10.79 -30.78
N THR A 201 3.08 -9.81 -30.56
CA THR A 201 2.64 -9.42 -29.21
C THR A 201 1.90 -10.59 -28.56
N TYR A 202 2.20 -10.85 -27.29
CA TYR A 202 1.52 -11.89 -26.51
C TYR A 202 0.02 -11.58 -26.41
N ASN A 203 -0.81 -12.40 -27.05
CA ASN A 203 -2.27 -12.25 -27.03
C ASN A 203 -2.89 -13.66 -27.11
N PRO A 204 -3.05 -14.34 -25.97
CA PRO A 204 -3.36 -15.75 -25.96
C PRO A 204 -4.76 -16.03 -26.51
N VAL A 205 -4.85 -17.02 -27.39
CA VAL A 205 -6.11 -17.49 -27.97
C VAL A 205 -6.34 -18.96 -27.63
N CYS A 206 -7.60 -19.32 -27.37
CA CYS A 206 -8.00 -20.70 -27.13
C CYS A 206 -8.64 -21.28 -28.40
N SER A 207 -8.24 -22.50 -28.77
CA SER A 207 -8.90 -23.29 -29.80
C SER A 207 -10.02 -24.14 -29.17
N ASP A 208 -11.00 -24.51 -29.98
CA ASP A 208 -12.11 -25.39 -29.61
C ASP A 208 -11.64 -26.73 -29.01
N ASP A 209 -10.42 -27.17 -29.34
CA ASP A 209 -9.77 -28.36 -28.77
C ASP A 209 -9.22 -28.15 -27.34
N GLY A 210 -9.48 -27.00 -26.72
CA GLY A 210 -9.00 -26.65 -25.38
C GLY A 210 -7.51 -26.31 -25.29
N ARG A 211 -6.83 -26.17 -26.44
CA ARG A 211 -5.42 -25.77 -26.54
C ARG A 211 -5.30 -24.25 -26.56
N THR A 212 -4.32 -23.70 -25.84
CA THR A 212 -4.04 -22.25 -25.85
C THR A 212 -2.75 -21.96 -26.61
N PHE A 213 -2.79 -20.96 -27.47
CA PHE A 213 -1.64 -20.50 -28.26
C PHE A 213 -1.15 -19.14 -27.76
N ILE A 214 0.14 -18.86 -27.97
CA ILE A 214 0.82 -17.61 -27.54
C ILE A 214 0.22 -16.38 -28.24
N SER A 215 -0.21 -16.54 -29.49
CA SER A 215 -0.92 -15.54 -30.27
C SER A 215 -1.75 -16.19 -31.37
N ALA A 216 -2.64 -15.42 -32.01
CA ALA A 216 -3.43 -15.88 -33.16
C ALA A 216 -2.55 -16.40 -34.33
N CYS A 217 -1.34 -15.85 -34.50
CA CYS A 217 -0.35 -16.30 -35.49
C CYS A 217 0.07 -17.75 -35.23
N HIS A 218 0.33 -18.09 -33.97
CA HIS A 218 0.71 -19.45 -33.54
C HIS A 218 -0.45 -20.44 -33.61
N ALA A 219 -1.69 -19.97 -33.66
CA ALA A 219 -2.89 -20.78 -33.86
C ALA A 219 -3.21 -21.04 -35.34
N GLY A 220 -2.45 -20.46 -36.27
CA GLY A 220 -2.68 -20.57 -37.71
C GLY A 220 -3.73 -19.63 -38.29
N CYS A 221 -4.18 -18.64 -37.52
CA CYS A 221 -5.17 -17.67 -37.97
C CYS A 221 -4.52 -16.58 -38.83
N LYS A 222 -4.85 -16.54 -40.13
CA LYS A 222 -4.38 -15.50 -41.08
C LYS A 222 -5.15 -14.18 -40.98
N THR A 223 -6.30 -14.18 -40.30
CA THR A 223 -7.17 -13.00 -40.10
C THR A 223 -7.70 -12.97 -38.67
N LEU A 224 -7.50 -11.85 -37.96
CA LEU A 224 -8.26 -11.56 -36.75
C LEU A 224 -9.70 -11.25 -37.17
N THR A 225 -10.65 -12.04 -36.69
CA THR A 225 -12.08 -11.71 -36.76
C THR A 225 -12.59 -11.53 -35.35
#